data_AF-A0A2M9WNV2-F1
#
_entry.id   AF-A0A2M9WNV2-F1
#
_cell.length_a   1.000
_cell.length_b   1.000
_cell.length_c   1.000
_cell.angle_alpha   90.00
_cell.angle_beta   90.00
_cell.angle_gamma   90.00
#
_symmetry.space_group_name_H-M   'P 1'
#
loop_
_entity.id
_entity.type
_entity.pdbx_description
1 polymer ?
#
loop_
_entity_poly.entity_id
_entity_poly.type
_entity_poly.pdbx_seq_one_letter_code
_entity_poly.pdbx_strand_id
1 'polypeptide(L)'
;HSIDRVFPKKHSSWISSDKLLKPDKYINWLKNIQANKHHVQLVVSSTQISVTMTISSFEYGFKSGFADEYAYTLGLKQYREVKYHKVNVPAPPKPKPRPAPPKKLGIGSIVIVNGRLRLDSYGSAPGVYENNVRRRITYLAPGHPFPIHVALVNGGPRGWVRQSEVRLA
;
A
#
# COMPACT_ATOMS: atom_id res chain seq x y z
N HIS A 1 -17.46 25.82 19.72
CA HIS A 1 -18.31 26.91 20.26
C HIS A 1 -18.74 27.81 19.11
N SER A 2 -19.98 28.32 19.14
CA SER A 2 -20.49 29.28 18.14
C SER A 2 -20.79 30.60 18.83
N ILE A 3 -20.45 31.72 18.18
CA ILE A 3 -20.67 33.07 18.69
C ILE A 3 -21.42 33.87 17.63
N ASP A 4 -22.62 34.34 17.98
CA ASP A 4 -23.46 35.15 17.10
C ASP A 4 -23.48 36.60 17.59
N ARG A 5 -23.08 37.53 16.71
CA ARG A 5 -22.92 38.96 17.05
C ARG A 5 -23.11 39.85 15.82
N VAL A 6 -23.05 41.17 16.03
CA VAL A 6 -23.14 42.20 15.00
C VAL A 6 -21.91 43.10 15.09
N PHE A 7 -21.36 43.52 13.95
CA PHE A 7 -20.23 44.44 13.94
C PHE A 7 -20.65 45.85 14.39
N PRO A 8 -19.90 46.47 15.32
CA PRO A 8 -20.23 47.80 15.81
C PRO A 8 -20.02 48.88 14.75
N LYS A 9 -21.07 49.66 14.47
CA LYS A 9 -21.02 50.84 13.57
C LYS A 9 -20.91 52.15 14.33
N LYS A 10 -21.46 52.22 15.54
CA LYS A 10 -21.45 53.38 16.45
C LYS A 10 -20.95 52.94 17.81
N HIS A 11 -20.35 53.89 18.53
CA HIS A 11 -19.94 53.71 19.92
C HIS A 11 -21.15 53.39 20.81
N SER A 12 -20.96 52.45 21.73
CA SER A 12 -21.99 51.91 22.63
C SER A 12 -21.31 51.32 23.86
N SER A 13 -22.04 51.14 24.97
CA SER A 13 -21.47 50.69 26.25
C SER A 13 -20.82 49.32 26.21
N TRP A 14 -21.13 48.48 25.21
CA TRP A 14 -20.55 47.15 25.01
C TRP A 14 -19.33 47.14 24.06
N ILE A 15 -18.80 48.31 23.67
CA ILE A 15 -17.60 48.44 22.84
C ILE A 15 -16.44 48.88 23.72
N SER A 16 -15.35 48.11 23.70
CA SER A 16 -14.13 48.40 24.46
C SER A 16 -13.08 49.21 23.69
N SER A 17 -13.29 49.48 22.40
CA SER A 17 -12.30 50.12 21.54
C SER A 17 -12.73 51.51 21.09
N ASP A 18 -11.87 52.51 21.31
CA ASP A 18 -12.09 53.90 20.90
C ASP A 18 -12.15 54.09 19.38
N LYS A 19 -11.48 53.21 18.62
CA LYS A 19 -11.37 53.28 17.16
C LYS A 19 -12.11 52.12 16.51
N LEU A 20 -13.33 52.39 16.05
CA LEU A 20 -14.13 51.44 15.29
C LEU A 20 -13.64 51.32 13.85
N LEU A 21 -13.38 50.09 13.40
CA LEU A 21 -13.09 49.81 12.01
C LEU A 21 -14.38 49.57 11.22
N LYS A 22 -14.30 49.71 9.90
CA LYS A 22 -15.42 49.34 9.02
C LYS A 22 -15.64 47.81 9.08
N PRO A 23 -16.89 47.31 8.97
CA PRO A 23 -17.20 45.88 8.95
C PRO A 23 -16.31 45.05 8.00
N ASP A 24 -16.05 45.56 6.80
CA ASP A 24 -15.19 44.89 5.81
C ASP A 24 -13.77 44.60 6.33
N LYS A 25 -13.22 45.46 7.19
CA LYS A 25 -11.89 45.24 7.78
C LYS A 25 -11.92 44.07 8.75
N TYR A 26 -12.95 43.96 9.59
CA TYR A 26 -13.10 42.83 10.49
C TYR A 26 -13.35 41.52 9.73
N ILE A 27 -14.21 41.56 8.73
CA ILE A 27 -14.52 40.41 7.86
C ILE A 27 -13.25 39.91 7.16
N ASN A 28 -12.49 40.81 6.54
CA ASN A 28 -11.25 40.44 5.84
C ASN A 28 -10.20 39.89 6.81
N TRP A 29 -10.10 40.46 8.01
CA TRP A 29 -9.19 39.97 9.04
C TRP A 29 -9.54 38.55 9.50
N LEU A 30 -10.82 38.29 9.81
CA LEU A 30 -11.30 36.95 10.20
C LEU A 30 -11.15 35.92 9.07
N LYS A 31 -11.46 36.31 7.83
CA LYS A 31 -11.24 35.46 6.65
C LYS A 31 -9.77 35.12 6.45
N ASN A 32 -8.86 36.08 6.65
CA ASN A 32 -7.43 35.84 6.53
C ASN A 32 -6.92 34.85 7.59
N ILE A 33 -7.37 35.01 8.85
CA ILE A 33 -7.06 34.06 9.93
C ILE A 33 -7.57 32.66 9.59
N GLN A 34 -8.81 32.55 9.10
CA GLN A 34 -9.41 31.27 8.71
C GLN A 34 -8.66 30.62 7.53
N ALA A 35 -8.33 31.39 6.49
CA ALA A 35 -7.66 30.90 5.28
C ALA A 35 -6.25 30.35 5.60
N ASN A 36 -5.50 31.06 6.43
CA ASN A 36 -4.15 30.66 6.84
C ASN A 36 -4.14 29.63 7.99
N LYS A 37 -5.31 29.23 8.49
CA LYS A 37 -5.46 28.31 9.64
C LYS A 37 -4.68 28.77 10.88
N HIS A 38 -4.57 30.08 11.09
CA HIS A 38 -3.87 30.64 12.23
C HIS A 38 -4.61 30.33 13.54
N HIS A 39 -3.85 30.25 14.62
CA HIS A 39 -4.40 30.11 15.97
C HIS A 39 -4.83 31.47 16.52
N VAL A 40 -5.94 31.48 17.25
CA VAL A 40 -6.46 32.64 17.97
C VAL A 40 -6.57 32.31 19.45
N GLN A 41 -6.36 33.29 20.33
CA GLN A 41 -6.64 33.13 21.75
C GLN A 41 -8.03 33.67 22.08
N LEU A 42 -8.86 32.82 22.67
CA LEU A 42 -10.11 33.23 23.29
C LEU A 42 -9.82 33.58 24.75
N VAL A 43 -9.94 34.86 25.08
CA VAL A 43 -9.78 35.38 26.45
C VAL A 43 -11.14 35.85 26.94
N VAL A 44 -11.64 35.24 28.02
CA VAL A 44 -12.93 35.61 28.60
C VAL A 44 -12.67 36.47 29.83
N SER A 45 -12.79 37.80 29.71
CA SER A 45 -12.32 38.79 30.70
C SER A 45 -12.83 38.59 32.12
N SER A 46 -14.04 38.06 32.31
CA SER A 46 -14.61 37.77 33.64
C SER A 46 -14.06 36.51 34.30
N THR A 47 -13.21 35.76 33.60
CA THR A 47 -12.64 34.50 34.06
C THR A 47 -11.14 34.46 33.76
N GLN A 48 -10.35 33.64 34.47
CA GLN A 48 -8.94 33.41 34.13
C GLN A 48 -8.77 32.44 32.94
N ILE A 49 -9.79 32.32 32.07
CA ILE A 49 -9.80 31.38 30.95
C ILE A 49 -9.17 32.06 29.73
N SER A 50 -8.03 31.52 29.31
CA SER A 50 -7.39 31.79 28.03
C SER A 50 -7.17 30.48 27.29
N VAL A 51 -7.84 30.30 26.15
CA VAL A 51 -7.79 29.05 25.38
C VAL A 51 -7.39 29.31 23.94
N THR A 52 -6.40 28.56 23.44
CA THR A 52 -6.00 28.58 22.03
C THR A 52 -7.02 27.82 21.18
N MET A 53 -7.52 28.49 20.15
CA MET A 53 -8.57 27.99 19.26
C MET A 53 -8.23 28.27 17.79
N THR A 54 -9.02 27.70 16.90
CA THR A 54 -8.98 27.96 15.45
C THR A 54 -10.39 28.24 14.96
N ILE A 55 -10.51 29.11 13.95
CA ILE A 55 -11.80 29.42 13.31
C ILE A 55 -12.22 28.22 12.45
N SER A 56 -13.33 27.57 12.83
CA SER A 56 -13.89 26.44 12.08
C SER A 56 -14.87 26.88 11.00
N SER A 57 -15.64 27.92 11.27
CA SER A 57 -16.62 28.49 10.34
C SER A 57 -16.76 29.98 10.61
N PHE A 58 -17.00 30.75 9.55
CA PHE A 58 -17.28 32.17 9.66
C PHE A 58 -18.29 32.54 8.58
N GLU A 59 -19.49 32.88 9.03
CA GLU A 59 -20.61 33.28 8.18
C GLU A 59 -21.00 34.71 8.55
N TYR A 60 -21.35 35.51 7.55
CA TYR A 60 -21.77 36.90 7.76
C TYR A 60 -22.83 37.30 6.73
N GLY A 61 -23.71 38.21 7.11
CA GLY A 61 -24.76 38.70 6.25
C GLY A 61 -25.61 39.79 6.90
N PHE A 62 -26.57 40.30 6.13
CA PHE A 62 -27.54 41.27 6.64
C PHE A 62 -28.64 40.56 7.40
N LYS A 63 -29.01 41.10 8.56
CA LYS A 63 -30.15 40.61 9.32
C LYS A 63 -31.42 41.35 8.88
N SER A 64 -32.44 40.61 8.47
CA SER A 64 -33.80 41.12 8.21
C SER A 64 -33.89 42.33 7.27
N GLY A 65 -33.07 42.40 6.22
CA GLY A 65 -33.15 43.45 5.20
C GLY A 65 -32.54 44.81 5.61
N PHE A 66 -31.95 44.91 6.80
CA PHE A 66 -31.20 46.10 7.21
C PHE A 66 -29.78 46.03 6.66
N ALA A 67 -29.54 46.71 5.53
CA ALA A 67 -28.23 46.79 4.86
C ALA A 67 -27.11 47.42 5.70
N ASP A 68 -27.46 47.98 6.86
CA ASP A 68 -26.55 48.70 7.75
C ASP A 68 -26.04 47.87 8.93
N GLU A 69 -26.56 46.65 9.16
CA GLU A 69 -26.13 45.76 10.23
C GLU A 69 -25.59 44.44 9.66
N TYR A 70 -24.27 44.27 9.76
CA TYR A 70 -23.62 43.01 9.45
C TYR A 70 -23.64 42.10 10.68
N ALA A 71 -24.54 41.12 10.65
CA ALA A 71 -24.53 40.02 11.59
C ALA A 71 -23.49 38.98 11.15
N TYR A 72 -22.85 38.33 12.12
CA TYR A 72 -21.92 37.26 11.87
C TYR A 72 -22.08 36.13 12.88
N THR A 73 -21.77 34.93 12.41
CA THR A 73 -21.68 33.70 13.18
C THR A 73 -20.26 33.17 13.08
N LEU A 74 -19.58 33.10 14.22
CA LEU A 74 -18.19 32.65 14.33
C LEU A 74 -18.13 31.32 15.06
N GLY A 75 -17.75 30.26 14.33
CA GLY A 75 -17.47 28.95 14.88
C GLY A 75 -15.99 28.82 15.26
N LEU A 76 -15.73 28.42 16.50
CA LEU A 76 -14.40 28.17 17.05
C LEU A 76 -14.27 26.70 17.49
N LYS A 77 -13.12 26.09 17.17
CA LYS A 77 -12.71 24.78 17.67
C LYS A 77 -11.43 24.91 18.48
N GLN A 78 -11.34 24.17 19.59
CA GLN A 78 -10.14 24.17 20.42
C GLN A 78 -8.97 23.60 19.63
N TYR A 79 -7.83 24.30 19.67
CA TYR A 79 -6.61 23.80 19.07
C TYR A 79 -5.95 22.81 20.04
N ARG A 80 -5.63 21.61 19.56
CA ARG A 80 -4.87 20.60 20.31
C ARG A 80 -3.71 20.13 19.45
N GLU A 81 -2.49 20.35 19.94
CA GLU A 81 -1.29 19.86 19.28
C GLU A 81 -1.30 18.33 19.31
N VAL A 82 -1.18 17.70 18.13
CA VAL A 82 -1.04 16.25 18.01
C VAL A 82 0.43 15.94 17.81
N LYS A 83 1.10 15.49 18.87
CA LYS A 83 2.48 15.01 18.79
C LYS A 83 2.47 13.56 18.33
N TYR A 84 3.08 13.27 17.19
CA TYR A 84 3.29 11.91 16.73
C TYR A 84 4.63 11.39 17.22
N HIS A 85 4.65 10.18 17.73
CA HIS A 85 5.89 9.46 18.02
C HIS A 85 6.10 8.43 16.92
N LYS A 86 7.25 8.52 16.23
CA LYS A 86 7.64 7.50 15.26
C LYS A 86 8.02 6.24 16.03
N VAL A 87 7.11 5.27 16.09
CA VAL A 87 7.39 3.98 16.71
C VAL A 87 8.29 3.20 15.74
N ASN A 88 9.49 2.86 16.17
CA ASN A 88 10.39 2.01 15.40
C ASN A 88 9.90 0.56 15.52
N VAL A 89 9.04 0.13 14.59
CA VAL A 89 8.57 -1.25 14.54
C VAL A 89 9.71 -2.11 13.98
N PRO A 90 10.21 -3.11 14.72
CA PRO A 90 11.23 -4.01 14.21
C PRO A 90 10.75 -4.68 12.92
N ALA A 91 11.62 -4.76 11.91
CA ALA A 91 11.30 -5.46 10.69
C ALA A 91 10.92 -6.92 11.01
N PRO A 92 9.88 -7.47 10.38
CA PRO A 92 9.52 -8.86 10.58
C PRO A 92 10.72 -9.76 10.21
N PRO A 93 10.95 -10.85 10.97
CA PRO A 93 12.06 -11.75 10.71
C PRO A 93 11.97 -12.30 9.29
N LYS A 94 13.12 -12.38 8.60
CA LYS A 94 13.18 -12.91 7.24
C LYS A 94 12.56 -14.32 7.20
N PRO A 95 11.67 -14.61 6.24
CA PRO A 95 11.11 -15.96 6.10
C PRO A 95 12.25 -16.96 5.86
N LYS A 96 12.20 -18.10 6.56
CA LYS A 96 13.18 -19.18 6.37
C LYS A 96 13.18 -19.62 4.89
N PRO A 97 14.36 -19.89 4.30
CA PRO A 97 14.42 -20.46 2.96
C PRO A 97 13.60 -21.74 2.89
N ARG A 98 12.74 -21.85 1.86
CA ARG A 98 11.99 -23.09 1.62
C ARG A 98 13.01 -24.21 1.31
N PRO A 99 12.84 -25.42 1.86
CA PRO A 99 13.68 -26.55 1.46
C PRO A 99 13.66 -26.71 -0.06
N ALA A 100 14.83 -26.95 -0.64
CA ALA A 100 14.95 -27.14 -2.08
C ALA A 100 14.04 -28.30 -2.52
N PRO A 101 13.35 -28.18 -3.67
CA PRO A 101 12.54 -29.27 -4.18
C PRO A 101 13.41 -30.52 -4.36
N PRO A 102 12.90 -31.71 -4.02
CA PRO A 102 13.66 -32.95 -4.19
C PRO A 102 14.06 -33.10 -5.66
N LYS A 103 15.32 -33.46 -5.91
CA LYS A 103 15.85 -33.79 -7.26
C LYS A 103 15.13 -35.05 -7.77
N LYS A 104 13.92 -34.89 -8.28
CA LYS A 104 13.17 -35.95 -8.98
C LYS A 104 13.63 -35.98 -10.43
N LEU A 105 13.75 -37.19 -10.99
CA LEU A 105 13.95 -37.38 -12.42
C LEU A 105 12.70 -36.81 -13.13
N GLY A 106 12.86 -35.68 -13.81
CA GLY A 106 11.76 -34.98 -14.47
C GLY A 106 11.93 -34.94 -15.98
N ILE A 107 10.84 -34.67 -16.70
CA ILE A 107 10.90 -34.35 -18.13
C ILE A 107 11.85 -33.15 -18.32
N GLY A 108 12.78 -33.25 -19.26
CA GLY A 108 13.82 -32.26 -19.49
C GLY A 108 15.11 -32.44 -18.69
N SER A 109 15.14 -33.34 -17.69
CA SER A 109 16.38 -33.65 -16.96
C SER A 109 17.42 -34.32 -17.86
N ILE A 110 18.69 -33.96 -17.67
CA ILE A 110 19.82 -34.64 -18.30
C ILE A 110 20.19 -35.84 -17.44
N VAL A 111 20.26 -36.99 -18.08
CA VAL A 111 20.54 -38.27 -17.44
C VAL A 111 21.63 -39.01 -18.19
N ILE A 112 22.35 -39.85 -17.46
CA ILE A 112 23.31 -40.79 -18.01
C ILE A 112 22.57 -42.11 -18.24
N VAL A 113 22.56 -42.56 -19.49
CA VAL A 113 21.96 -43.83 -19.91
C VAL A 113 23.06 -44.89 -20.00
N ASN A 114 22.79 -46.05 -19.41
CA ASN A 114 23.66 -47.24 -19.46
C ASN A 114 22.79 -48.47 -19.72
N GLY A 115 22.36 -48.65 -20.96
CA GLY A 115 21.36 -49.66 -21.30
C GLY A 115 20.96 -49.68 -22.77
N ARG A 116 20.02 -50.58 -23.09
CA ARG A 116 19.53 -50.77 -24.46
C ARG A 116 18.30 -49.91 -24.71
N LEU A 117 18.40 -49.02 -25.70
CA LEU A 117 17.25 -48.25 -26.18
C LEU A 117 16.22 -49.17 -26.82
N ARG A 118 14.94 -48.86 -26.65
CA ARG A 118 13.81 -49.58 -27.28
C ARG A 118 12.90 -48.64 -28.04
N LEU A 119 12.18 -49.18 -29.01
CA LEU A 119 11.30 -48.39 -29.86
C LEU A 119 10.13 -47.77 -29.07
N ASP A 120 9.53 -48.54 -28.17
CA ASP A 120 8.36 -48.17 -27.38
C ASP A 120 8.56 -48.49 -25.89
N SER A 121 7.63 -48.03 -25.05
CA SER A 121 7.65 -48.23 -23.60
C SER A 121 7.39 -49.69 -23.17
N TYR A 122 6.91 -50.54 -24.09
CA TYR A 122 6.67 -51.97 -23.88
C TYR A 122 7.87 -52.85 -24.29
N GLY A 123 8.76 -52.33 -25.13
CA GLY A 123 10.00 -52.97 -25.52
C GLY A 123 9.94 -53.82 -26.80
N SER A 124 9.01 -53.52 -27.70
CA SER A 124 8.68 -54.29 -28.92
C SER A 124 9.83 -54.47 -29.90
N ALA A 125 10.85 -53.60 -29.88
CA ALA A 125 12.04 -53.78 -30.70
C ALA A 125 13.32 -53.40 -29.95
N PRO A 126 14.36 -54.25 -29.99
CA PRO A 126 15.67 -53.90 -29.46
C PRO A 126 16.36 -52.86 -30.35
N GLY A 127 16.64 -51.69 -29.78
CA GLY A 127 17.42 -50.64 -30.41
C GLY A 127 18.91 -50.68 -30.04
N VAL A 128 19.56 -49.52 -30.23
CA VAL A 128 20.99 -49.30 -30.00
C VAL A 128 21.33 -49.39 -28.52
N TYR A 129 22.48 -49.97 -28.20
CA TYR A 129 23.02 -49.99 -26.84
C TYR A 129 23.85 -48.72 -26.58
N GLU A 130 23.60 -48.04 -25.47
CA GLU A 130 24.31 -46.82 -25.08
C GLU A 130 24.93 -46.97 -23.69
N ASN A 131 26.23 -46.72 -23.59
CA ASN A 131 26.99 -46.80 -22.34
C ASN A 131 27.51 -45.43 -21.91
N ASN A 132 27.11 -45.01 -20.71
CA ASN A 132 27.56 -43.78 -20.06
C ASN A 132 27.34 -42.51 -20.91
N VAL A 133 26.24 -42.48 -21.67
CA VAL A 133 25.95 -41.37 -22.59
C VAL A 133 24.93 -40.41 -21.97
N ARG A 134 25.17 -39.11 -22.12
CA ARG A 134 24.24 -38.06 -21.69
C ARG A 134 23.06 -37.95 -22.66
N ARG A 135 21.85 -38.00 -22.10
CA ARG A 135 20.59 -37.88 -22.82
C ARG A 135 19.62 -36.99 -22.05
N ARG A 136 18.63 -36.45 -22.76
CA ARG A 136 17.56 -35.65 -22.17
C ARG A 136 16.28 -36.47 -22.11
N ILE A 137 15.62 -36.48 -20.95
CA ILE A 137 14.30 -37.10 -20.81
C ILE A 137 13.28 -36.26 -21.56
N THR A 138 12.46 -36.91 -22.39
CA THR A 138 11.41 -36.24 -23.17
C THR A 138 10.02 -36.71 -22.78
N TYR A 139 9.84 -38.00 -22.46
CA TYR A 139 8.58 -38.55 -21.97
C TYR A 139 8.79 -39.48 -20.79
N LEU A 140 7.77 -39.55 -19.93
CA LEU A 140 7.66 -40.52 -18.85
C LEU A 140 6.34 -41.26 -19.03
N ALA A 141 6.40 -42.60 -19.05
CA ALA A 141 5.26 -43.50 -19.11
C ALA A 141 5.26 -44.39 -17.86
N PRO A 142 4.78 -43.89 -16.71
CA PRO A 142 4.75 -44.65 -15.46
C PRO A 142 3.93 -45.93 -15.62
N GLY A 143 4.36 -47.03 -15.02
CA GLY A 143 3.67 -48.33 -15.10
C GLY A 143 4.06 -49.21 -16.29
N HIS A 144 4.84 -48.68 -17.24
CA HIS A 144 5.39 -49.47 -18.34
C HIS A 144 6.74 -50.11 -17.98
N PRO A 145 7.13 -51.24 -18.60
CA PRO A 145 8.42 -51.89 -18.37
C PRO A 145 9.64 -51.01 -18.67
N PHE A 146 9.51 -50.09 -19.64
CA PHE A 146 10.52 -49.11 -20.03
C PHE A 146 9.92 -47.71 -19.93
N PRO A 147 9.87 -47.11 -18.72
CA PRO A 147 9.04 -45.94 -18.47
C PRO A 147 9.69 -44.61 -18.90
N ILE A 148 10.97 -44.58 -19.30
CA ILE A 148 11.69 -43.33 -19.58
C ILE A 148 12.04 -43.24 -21.06
N HIS A 149 11.56 -42.21 -21.76
CA HIS A 149 11.99 -41.91 -23.12
C HIS A 149 13.11 -40.89 -23.14
N VAL A 150 14.17 -41.20 -23.87
CA VAL A 150 15.36 -40.37 -23.99
C VAL A 150 15.56 -39.86 -25.42
N ALA A 151 16.09 -38.65 -25.50
CA ALA A 151 16.47 -37.97 -26.72
C ALA A 151 17.92 -37.49 -26.65
N LEU A 152 18.50 -37.18 -27.80
CA LEU A 152 19.76 -36.43 -27.84
C LEU A 152 19.58 -35.08 -27.11
N VAL A 153 20.66 -34.59 -26.50
CA VAL A 153 20.66 -33.30 -25.78
C VAL A 153 20.22 -32.16 -26.71
N ASN A 154 20.60 -32.24 -28.00
CA ASN A 154 20.31 -31.24 -29.03
C ASN A 154 19.02 -31.53 -29.83
N GLY A 155 18.20 -32.49 -29.41
CA GLY A 155 16.96 -32.87 -30.11
C GLY A 155 17.12 -34.10 -31.01
N GLY A 156 16.01 -34.83 -31.20
CA GLY A 156 15.97 -36.12 -31.89
C GLY A 156 15.61 -37.27 -30.94
N PRO A 157 14.45 -37.93 -31.11
CA PRO A 157 14.05 -39.06 -30.26
C PRO A 157 14.99 -40.25 -30.47
N ARG A 158 15.35 -40.96 -29.40
CA ARG A 158 16.24 -42.14 -29.46
C ARG A 158 15.52 -43.41 -29.07
N GLY A 159 14.77 -43.38 -27.97
CA GLY A 159 13.99 -44.54 -27.54
C GLY A 159 13.74 -44.58 -26.04
N TRP A 160 13.16 -45.70 -25.59
CA TRP A 160 12.76 -45.96 -24.22
C TRP A 160 13.76 -46.85 -23.48
N VAL A 161 13.94 -46.60 -22.19
CA VAL A 161 14.89 -47.29 -21.30
C VAL A 161 14.28 -47.59 -19.93
N ARG A 162 14.87 -48.52 -19.19
CA ARG A 162 14.42 -48.84 -17.83
C ARG A 162 14.86 -47.76 -16.87
N GLN A 163 14.10 -47.57 -15.80
CA GLN A 163 14.48 -46.65 -14.73
C GLN A 163 15.80 -47.04 -14.06
N SER A 164 16.12 -48.33 -13.98
CA SER A 164 17.39 -48.84 -13.42
C SER A 164 18.61 -48.56 -14.30
N GLU A 165 18.40 -48.29 -15.60
CA GLU A 165 19.47 -48.02 -16.58
C GLU A 165 19.79 -46.53 -16.69
N VAL A 166 19.12 -45.70 -15.89
CA VAL A 166 19.19 -44.25 -15.95
C VAL A 166 19.53 -43.67 -14.59
N ARG A 167 20.50 -42.77 -14.57
CA ARG A 167 20.84 -41.98 -13.37
C ARG A 167 20.94 -40.50 -13.72
N LEU A 168 20.65 -39.62 -12.75
CA LEU A 168 20.89 -38.18 -12.90
C LEU A 168 22.37 -37.94 -13.23
N ALA A 169 22.61 -37.08 -14.24
CA ALA A 169 23.93 -36.75 -14.76
C ALA A 169 24.68 -35.67 -13.97
#